data_AF-A0A3M7EC77-F1
#
_entry.id   AF-A0A3M7EC77-F1
#
_cell.length_a   1.000
_cell.length_b   1.000
_cell.length_c   1.000
_cell.angle_alpha   90.00
_cell.angle_beta   90.00
_cell.angle_gamma   90.00
#
_symmetry.space_group_name_H-M   'P 1'
#
loop_
_entity.id
_entity.type
_entity.pdbx_description
1 polymer ?
#
loop_
_entity_poly.entity_id
_entity_poly.type
_entity_poly.pdbx_seq_one_letter_code
_entity_poly.pdbx_strand_id
1 'polypeptide(L)'
;MSFNGTRLFRYALLGEAAINIAGAIPIVLNPDSMLKLLVRGPIMINPATRTLTQWFGGLTLALTVPILLSYPNPHPSRGSSSDVMARRRTTYLTLGAGEVALGTIMAAQYILGDSGLTDGALLAGMGMMGGIAAMRGFFLYVRPSWMAAQGNAEKAL
;
A
#
# COMPACT_ATOMS: atom_id res chain seq x y z
N MET A 1 0.83 24.13 -19.84
CA MET A 1 -0.09 23.56 -18.82
C MET A 1 0.63 23.52 -17.49
N SER A 2 0.07 24.08 -16.42
CA SER A 2 0.65 23.97 -15.07
C SER A 2 0.45 22.55 -14.54
N PHE A 3 1.49 21.98 -13.92
CA PHE A 3 1.42 20.66 -13.30
C PHE A 3 0.38 20.61 -12.17
N ASN A 4 -0.51 19.60 -12.19
CA ASN A 4 -1.57 19.43 -11.19
C ASN A 4 -1.23 18.28 -10.23
N GLY A 5 -0.52 18.62 -9.14
CA GLY A 5 -0.09 17.65 -8.12
C GLY A 5 -1.25 16.91 -7.46
N THR A 6 -2.38 17.57 -7.23
CA THR A 6 -3.57 16.94 -6.65
C THR A 6 -4.17 15.87 -7.57
N ARG A 7 -4.15 16.09 -8.88
CA ARG A 7 -4.55 15.07 -9.86
C ARG A 7 -3.57 13.90 -9.84
N LEU A 8 -2.26 14.16 -9.79
CA LEU A 8 -1.25 13.09 -9.71
C LEU A 8 -1.44 12.24 -8.45
N PHE A 9 -1.64 12.87 -7.29
CA PHE A 9 -1.90 12.17 -6.03
C PHE A 9 -3.11 11.23 -6.13
N ARG A 10 -4.20 11.69 -6.76
CA ARG A 10 -5.40 10.85 -6.96
C ARG A 10 -5.13 9.67 -7.90
N TYR A 11 -4.30 9.83 -8.92
CA TYR A 11 -3.87 8.71 -9.75
C TYR A 11 -2.97 7.74 -8.98
N ALA A 12 -2.11 8.23 -8.09
CA ALA A 12 -1.34 7.37 -7.20
C ALA A 12 -2.27 6.52 -6.32
N LEU A 13 -3.29 7.11 -5.69
CA LEU A 13 -4.29 6.35 -4.90
C LEU A 13 -4.98 5.25 -5.71
N LEU A 14 -5.40 5.55 -6.96
CA LEU A 14 -6.02 4.55 -7.83
C LEU A 14 -5.03 3.46 -8.24
N GLY A 15 -3.78 3.85 -8.55
CA GLY A 15 -2.71 2.91 -8.89
C GLY A 15 -2.40 1.97 -7.72
N GLU A 16 -2.26 2.51 -6.50
CA GLU A 16 -2.06 1.73 -5.29
C GLU A 16 -3.21 0.74 -5.07
N ALA A 17 -4.46 1.21 -5.15
CA ALA A 17 -5.61 0.33 -4.97
C ALA A 17 -5.69 -0.76 -6.05
N ALA A 18 -5.40 -0.41 -7.31
CA ALA A 18 -5.38 -1.37 -8.41
C ALA A 18 -4.30 -2.43 -8.22
N ILE A 19 -3.08 -2.04 -7.84
CA ILE A 19 -1.96 -2.98 -7.56
C ILE A 19 -2.33 -3.91 -6.41
N ASN A 20 -2.89 -3.38 -5.32
CA ASN A 20 -3.30 -4.20 -4.19
C ASN A 20 -4.37 -5.21 -4.58
N ILE A 21 -5.41 -4.80 -5.31
CA ILE A 21 -6.50 -5.69 -5.74
C ILE A 21 -5.97 -6.75 -6.72
N ALA A 22 -5.22 -6.33 -7.74
CA ALA A 22 -4.68 -7.22 -8.76
C ALA A 22 -3.66 -8.22 -8.18
N GLY A 23 -2.87 -7.81 -7.18
CA GLY A 23 -1.93 -8.69 -6.48
C GLY A 23 -2.59 -9.61 -5.46
N ALA A 24 -3.54 -9.10 -4.67
CA ALA A 24 -4.13 -9.84 -3.57
C ALA A 24 -5.15 -10.90 -4.01
N ILE A 25 -5.94 -10.66 -5.06
CA ILE A 25 -6.94 -11.64 -5.52
C ILE A 25 -6.27 -12.97 -5.92
N PRO A 26 -5.21 -13.00 -6.75
CA PRO A 26 -4.48 -14.23 -7.05
C PRO A 26 -3.88 -14.91 -5.81
N ILE A 27 -3.36 -14.13 -4.85
CA ILE A 27 -2.81 -14.64 -3.59
C ILE A 27 -3.88 -15.40 -2.79
N VAL A 28 -5.10 -14.86 -2.73
CA VAL A 28 -6.21 -15.48 -1.99
C VAL A 28 -6.72 -16.74 -2.69
N LEU A 29 -6.88 -16.69 -4.02
CA LEU A 29 -7.48 -17.78 -4.79
C LEU A 29 -6.50 -18.90 -5.14
N ASN A 30 -5.21 -18.60 -5.28
CA ASN A 30 -4.17 -19.54 -5.67
C ASN A 30 -2.84 -19.23 -4.94
N PRO A 31 -2.78 -19.45 -3.62
CA PRO A 31 -1.61 -19.12 -2.81
C PRO A 31 -0.36 -19.90 -3.23
N ASP A 32 -0.51 -21.12 -3.74
CA ASP A 32 0.61 -21.97 -4.17
C ASP A 32 1.44 -21.31 -5.28
N SER A 33 0.80 -20.59 -6.20
CA SER A 33 1.51 -19.93 -7.30
C SER A 33 2.43 -18.82 -6.80
N MET A 34 2.04 -18.09 -5.77
CA MET A 34 2.92 -17.11 -5.13
C MET A 34 3.95 -17.76 -4.23
N LEU A 35 3.55 -18.76 -3.43
CA LEU A 35 4.48 -19.46 -2.54
C LEU A 35 5.64 -20.07 -3.32
N LYS A 36 5.42 -20.63 -4.51
CA LYS A 36 6.49 -21.15 -5.39
C LYS A 36 7.56 -20.12 -5.75
N LEU A 37 7.21 -18.84 -5.79
CA LEU A 37 8.15 -17.74 -6.05
C LEU A 37 8.86 -17.25 -4.78
N LEU A 38 8.22 -17.46 -3.62
CA LEU A 38 8.63 -16.87 -2.36
C LEU A 38 9.44 -17.83 -1.48
N VAL A 39 9.08 -19.11 -1.39
CA VAL A 39 9.69 -20.06 -0.44
C VAL A 39 10.93 -20.75 -1.01
N ARG A 40 11.85 -21.16 -0.12
CA ARG A 40 13.11 -21.83 -0.50
C ARG A 40 12.94 -23.22 -1.10
N GLY A 41 11.81 -23.88 -0.85
CA GLY A 41 11.57 -25.23 -1.38
C GLY A 41 10.13 -25.71 -1.21
N PRO A 42 9.73 -26.77 -1.93
CA PRO A 42 8.34 -27.23 -2.01
C PRO A 42 7.79 -27.71 -0.67
N ILE A 43 8.64 -28.20 0.24
CA ILE A 43 8.22 -28.64 1.58
C ILE A 43 7.66 -27.49 2.44
N MET A 44 8.04 -26.25 2.12
CA MET A 44 7.52 -25.06 2.80
C MET A 44 6.11 -24.69 2.31
N ILE A 45 5.60 -25.32 1.23
CA ILE A 45 4.24 -25.12 0.72
C ILE A 45 3.32 -26.14 1.39
N ASN A 46 2.90 -25.81 2.60
CA ASN A 46 2.06 -26.64 3.46
C ASN A 46 0.75 -25.90 3.82
N PRO A 47 -0.23 -26.56 4.47
CA PRO A 47 -1.50 -25.92 4.78
C PRO A 47 -1.35 -24.60 5.57
N ALA A 48 -0.40 -24.53 6.51
CA ALA A 48 -0.18 -23.33 7.32
C ALA A 48 0.34 -22.15 6.47
N THR A 49 1.33 -22.36 5.61
CA THR A 49 1.87 -21.28 4.78
C THR A 49 0.88 -20.84 3.71
N ARG A 50 0.05 -21.75 3.18
CA ARG A 50 -1.10 -21.40 2.31
C ARG A 50 -2.08 -20.48 3.02
N THR A 51 -2.54 -20.87 4.22
CA THR A 51 -3.48 -20.06 5.00
C THR A 51 -2.91 -18.69 5.33
N LEU A 52 -1.65 -18.61 5.77
CA LEU A 52 -0.99 -17.33 6.05
C LEU A 52 -0.87 -16.45 4.80
N THR A 53 -0.58 -17.05 3.65
CA THR A 53 -0.52 -16.35 2.35
C THR A 53 -1.89 -15.79 1.98
N GLN A 54 -2.96 -16.56 2.16
CA GLN A 54 -4.33 -16.09 1.92
C GLN A 54 -4.73 -14.98 2.88
N TRP A 55 -4.36 -15.09 4.16
CA TRP A 55 -4.60 -14.03 5.15
C TRP A 55 -3.87 -12.74 4.78
N PHE A 56 -2.63 -12.84 4.29
CA PHE A 56 -1.90 -11.70 3.79
C PHE A 56 -2.62 -11.02 2.61
N GLY A 57 -3.13 -11.81 1.65
CA GLY A 57 -3.96 -11.28 0.56
C GLY A 57 -5.24 -10.62 1.06
N GLY A 58 -5.96 -11.25 1.99
CA GLY A 58 -7.16 -10.71 2.61
C GLY A 58 -6.91 -9.39 3.36
N LEU A 59 -5.83 -9.32 4.13
CA LEU A 59 -5.39 -8.10 4.82
C LEU A 59 -5.02 -6.99 3.83
N THR A 60 -4.36 -7.33 2.73
CA THR A 60 -4.04 -6.37 1.66
C THR A 60 -5.31 -5.76 1.07
N LEU A 61 -6.34 -6.57 0.81
CA LEU A 61 -7.65 -6.08 0.35
C LEU A 61 -8.33 -5.20 1.42
N ALA A 62 -8.30 -5.60 2.68
CA ALA A 62 -8.87 -4.82 3.78
C ALA A 62 -8.18 -3.45 3.93
N LEU A 63 -6.84 -3.41 3.85
CA LEU A 63 -6.04 -2.18 3.89
C LEU A 63 -6.16 -1.33 2.63
N THR A 64 -6.75 -1.86 1.55
CA THR A 64 -7.06 -1.08 0.34
C THR A 64 -8.31 -0.21 0.52
N VAL A 65 -9.21 -0.58 1.41
CA VAL A 65 -10.43 0.20 1.71
C VAL A 65 -10.12 1.66 2.09
N PRO A 66 -9.22 1.98 3.05
CA PRO A 66 -8.91 3.37 3.38
C PRO A 66 -8.26 4.15 2.22
N ILE A 67 -7.55 3.48 1.30
CA ILE A 67 -7.02 4.10 0.07
C ILE A 67 -8.18 4.52 -0.84
N LEU A 68 -9.13 3.61 -1.07
CA LEU A 68 -10.33 3.89 -1.86
C LEU A 68 -11.18 5.01 -1.26
N LEU A 69 -11.35 5.01 0.06
CA LEU A 69 -12.07 6.07 0.79
C LEU A 69 -11.35 7.43 0.76
N SER A 70 -10.05 7.44 0.44
CA SER A 70 -9.25 8.65 0.28
C SER A 70 -9.35 9.28 -1.11
N TYR A 71 -9.88 8.55 -2.10
CA TYR A 71 -9.99 9.02 -3.48
C TYR A 71 -11.06 10.12 -3.72
N PRO A 72 -12.28 10.03 -3.16
CA PRO A 72 -13.33 11.02 -3.39
C PRO A 72 -12.96 12.40 -2.82
N ASN A 73 -13.30 13.45 -3.58
CA ASN A 73 -13.40 14.80 -3.03
C ASN A 73 -14.78 14.96 -2.35
N PRO A 74 -14.88 15.82 -1.33
CA PRO A 74 -16.13 16.05 -0.62
C PRO A 74 -17.12 16.70 -1.58
N HIS A 75 -18.39 16.40 -1.37
CA HIS A 75 -19.44 17.14 -2.04
C HIS A 75 -19.35 18.61 -1.59
N PRO A 76 -19.64 19.59 -2.45
CA PRO A 76 -19.51 21.00 -2.10
C PRO A 76 -20.40 21.51 -0.96
N SER A 77 -21.17 20.65 -0.31
CA SER A 77 -22.01 20.98 0.85
C SER A 77 -21.64 20.19 2.10
N ARG A 78 -20.58 19.37 2.08
CA ARG A 78 -20.33 18.35 3.11
C ARG A 78 -18.88 18.17 3.57
N GLY A 79 -17.95 19.06 3.21
CA GLY A 79 -16.61 18.96 3.77
C GLY A 79 -15.61 19.97 3.23
N SER A 80 -14.64 20.34 4.06
CA SER A 80 -13.57 21.25 3.72
C SER A 80 -12.38 20.52 3.10
N SER A 81 -11.51 21.24 2.39
CA SER A 81 -10.24 20.70 1.88
C SER A 81 -9.36 20.13 3.02
N SER A 82 -9.44 20.73 4.22
CA SER A 82 -8.75 20.26 5.43
C SER A 82 -9.19 18.87 5.88
N ASP A 83 -10.48 18.54 5.82
CA ASP A 83 -10.98 17.22 6.22
C ASP A 83 -10.46 16.12 5.30
N VAL A 84 -10.40 16.43 4.00
CA VAL A 84 -9.86 15.54 2.96
C VAL A 84 -8.38 15.27 3.19
N MET A 85 -7.63 16.34 3.46
CA MET A 85 -6.20 16.24 3.77
C MET A 85 -5.99 15.42 5.04
N ALA A 86 -6.75 15.65 6.10
CA ALA A 86 -6.63 14.92 7.35
C ALA A 86 -6.83 13.41 7.13
N ARG A 87 -7.91 13.01 6.44
CA ARG A 87 -8.17 11.60 6.11
C ARG A 87 -7.05 10.97 5.28
N ARG A 88 -6.60 11.63 4.21
CA ARG A 88 -5.51 11.14 3.34
C ARG A 88 -4.20 11.00 4.11
N ARG A 89 -3.88 11.97 4.97
CA ARG A 89 -2.69 11.91 5.85
C ARG A 89 -2.77 10.74 6.81
N THR A 90 -3.91 10.54 7.49
CA THR A 90 -4.11 9.41 8.39
C THR A 90 -3.94 8.08 7.65
N THR A 91 -4.55 7.93 6.47
CA THR A 91 -4.36 6.72 5.64
C THR A 91 -2.88 6.48 5.33
N TYR A 92 -2.16 7.50 4.87
CA TYR A 92 -0.75 7.35 4.49
C TYR A 92 0.18 7.12 5.69
N LEU A 93 -0.10 7.72 6.85
CA LEU A 93 0.67 7.47 8.07
C LEU A 93 0.47 6.03 8.55
N THR A 94 -0.77 5.55 8.61
CA THR A 94 -1.07 4.18 9.06
C THR A 94 -0.46 3.14 8.13
N LEU A 95 -0.62 3.30 6.82
CA LEU A 95 -0.06 2.36 5.83
C LEU A 95 1.48 2.44 5.79
N GLY A 96 2.04 3.65 5.85
CA GLY A 96 3.49 3.85 5.90
C GLY A 96 4.14 3.20 7.12
N ALA A 97 3.49 3.27 8.29
CA ALA A 97 3.97 2.58 9.48
C ALA A 97 4.00 1.05 9.28
N GLY A 98 2.98 0.48 8.65
CA GLY A 98 2.93 -0.94 8.31
C GLY A 98 4.04 -1.34 7.32
N GLU A 99 4.27 -0.54 6.29
CA GLU A 99 5.33 -0.77 5.30
C GLU A 99 6.73 -0.74 5.92
N VAL A 100 7.01 0.24 6.78
CA VAL A 100 8.28 0.33 7.52
C VAL A 100 8.46 -0.88 8.45
N ALA A 101 7.42 -1.25 9.20
CA ALA A 101 7.48 -2.40 10.10
C ALA A 101 7.76 -3.71 9.34
N LEU A 102 6.99 -3.99 8.27
CA LEU A 102 7.18 -5.18 7.45
C LEU A 102 8.54 -5.21 6.76
N GLY A 103 8.98 -4.08 6.19
CA GLY A 103 10.31 -3.96 5.59
C GLY A 103 11.44 -4.23 6.59
N THR A 104 11.28 -3.76 7.83
CA THR A 104 12.26 -4.01 8.91
C THR A 104 12.28 -5.48 9.32
N ILE A 105 11.11 -6.13 9.42
CA ILE A 105 11.02 -7.57 9.72
C ILE A 105 11.70 -8.39 8.62
N MET A 106 11.47 -8.06 7.34
CA MET A 106 12.13 -8.73 6.21
C MET A 106 13.65 -8.51 6.23
N ALA A 107 14.10 -7.30 6.57
CA ALA A 107 15.53 -7.01 6.72
C ALA A 107 16.17 -7.83 7.84
N ALA A 108 15.50 -7.95 8.99
CA ALA A 108 15.97 -8.79 10.09
C ALA A 108 16.04 -10.26 9.67
N GLN A 109 15.00 -10.79 9.01
CA GLN A 109 14.97 -12.16 8.49
C GLN A 109 16.09 -12.44 7.47
N TYR A 110 16.39 -11.46 6.62
CA TYR A 110 17.49 -11.54 5.67
C TYR A 110 18.86 -11.60 6.37
N ILE A 111 19.10 -10.70 7.33
CA ILE A 111 20.37 -10.62 8.06
C ILE A 111 20.60 -11.87 8.93
N LEU A 112 19.55 -12.35 9.60
CA LEU A 112 19.64 -13.51 10.48
C LEU A 112 19.70 -14.85 9.72
N GLY A 113 19.30 -14.87 8.44
CA GLY A 113 19.25 -16.08 7.60
C GLY A 113 18.16 -17.09 8.00
N ASP A 114 17.40 -16.81 9.06
CA ASP A 114 16.35 -17.65 9.61
C ASP A 114 14.98 -17.28 9.00
N SER A 115 14.78 -17.75 7.77
CA SER A 115 13.52 -17.56 7.04
C SER A 115 13.22 -18.74 6.13
N GLY A 116 11.94 -19.07 6.01
CA GLY A 116 11.44 -19.99 4.99
C GLY A 116 11.36 -19.39 3.58
N LEU A 117 11.58 -18.07 3.46
CA LEU A 117 11.56 -17.33 2.20
C LEU A 117 12.94 -17.29 1.55
N THR A 118 12.97 -17.17 0.23
CA THR A 118 14.21 -16.95 -0.51
C THR A 118 14.76 -15.55 -0.22
N ASP A 119 16.08 -15.42 -0.29
CA ASP A 119 16.76 -14.14 -0.09
C ASP A 119 16.30 -13.10 -1.12
N GLY A 120 16.07 -13.54 -2.37
CA GLY A 120 15.52 -12.69 -3.43
C GLY A 120 14.12 -12.18 -3.10
N ALA A 121 13.25 -13.02 -2.52
CA ALA A 121 11.92 -12.60 -2.09
C ALA A 121 11.97 -11.57 -0.95
N LEU A 122 12.86 -11.77 0.04
CA LEU A 122 13.05 -10.83 1.14
C LEU A 122 13.57 -9.48 0.64
N LEU A 123 14.60 -9.47 -0.21
CA LEU A 123 15.15 -8.24 -0.79
C LEU A 123 14.14 -7.51 -1.68
N ALA A 124 13.39 -8.24 -2.51
CA ALA A 124 12.33 -7.65 -3.33
C ALA A 124 11.22 -7.05 -2.47
N GLY A 125 10.79 -7.77 -1.42
CA GLY A 125 9.81 -7.29 -0.45
C GLY A 125 10.28 -6.03 0.27
N MET A 126 11.51 -6.00 0.77
CA MET A 126 12.12 -4.83 1.39
C MET A 126 12.16 -3.63 0.44
N GLY A 127 12.61 -3.83 -0.80
CA GLY A 127 12.66 -2.78 -1.81
C GLY A 127 11.27 -2.21 -2.11
N MET A 128 10.26 -3.08 -2.23
CA MET A 128 8.88 -2.67 -2.44
C MET A 128 8.34 -1.88 -1.24
N MET A 129 8.48 -2.38 -0.02
CA MET A 129 8.03 -1.69 1.19
C MET A 129 8.71 -0.32 1.35
N GLY A 130 10.03 -0.28 1.17
CA GLY A 130 10.80 0.97 1.25
C GLY A 130 10.41 1.97 0.17
N GLY A 131 10.20 1.52 -1.07
CA GLY A 131 9.77 2.37 -2.18
C GLY A 131 8.39 2.99 -1.95
N ILE A 132 7.41 2.21 -1.50
CA ILE A 132 6.06 2.71 -1.19
C ILE A 132 6.10 3.64 0.03
N ALA A 133 6.82 3.28 1.09
CA ALA A 133 6.98 4.14 2.27
C ALA A 133 7.64 5.48 1.91
N ALA A 134 8.65 5.48 1.04
CA ALA A 134 9.29 6.70 0.54
C ALA A 134 8.31 7.57 -0.27
N MET A 135 7.50 6.96 -1.13
CA MET A 135 6.44 7.65 -1.87
C MET A 135 5.41 8.28 -0.92
N ARG A 136 4.97 7.56 0.11
CA ARG A 136 4.08 8.13 1.14
C ARG A 136 4.75 9.28 1.88
N GLY A 137 6.02 9.13 2.27
CA GLY A 137 6.81 10.18 2.91
C GLY A 137 6.92 11.44 2.05
N PHE A 138 7.12 11.27 0.74
CA PHE A 138 7.11 12.39 -0.21
C PHE A 138 5.78 13.14 -0.18
N PHE A 139 4.64 12.46 -0.26
CA PHE A 139 3.35 13.12 -0.19
C PHE A 139 3.07 13.73 1.20
N LEU A 140 3.45 13.06 2.29
CA LEU A 140 3.19 13.54 3.66
C LEU A 140 4.01 14.77 4.05
N TYR A 141 5.27 14.83 3.63
CA TYR A 141 6.25 15.80 4.15
C TYR A 141 6.83 16.73 3.09
N VAL A 142 6.96 16.30 1.83
CA VAL A 142 7.58 17.11 0.76
C VAL A 142 6.53 17.83 -0.10
N ARG A 143 5.39 17.19 -0.37
CA ARG A 143 4.28 17.74 -1.14
C ARG A 143 2.91 17.55 -0.47
N PRO A 144 2.73 18.01 0.78
CA PRO A 144 1.48 17.82 1.50
C PRO A 144 0.28 18.49 0.83
N SER A 145 0.48 19.61 0.12
CA SER A 145 -0.57 20.32 -0.60
C SER A 145 -1.21 19.50 -1.73
N TRP A 146 -0.54 18.47 -2.25
CA TRP A 146 -1.11 17.61 -3.30
C TRP A 146 -2.19 16.67 -2.74
N MET A 147 -2.28 16.52 -1.43
CA MET A 147 -3.35 15.78 -0.78
C MET A 147 -4.64 16.61 -0.58
N ALA A 148 -4.67 17.88 -0.97
CA ALA A 148 -5.85 18.75 -0.88
C ALA A 148 -7.00 18.31 -1.79
N ALA A 149 -8.20 18.88 -1.60
CA ALA A 149 -9.26 18.73 -2.59
C ALA A 149 -8.82 19.34 -3.93
N GLN A 150 -9.38 18.87 -5.05
CA GLN A 150 -9.11 19.54 -6.34
C GLN A 150 -9.79 20.92 -6.33
N GLY A 151 -9.10 21.96 -6.82
CA GLY A 151 -9.60 23.34 -6.81
C GLY A 151 -10.97 23.55 -7.49
N ASN A 152 -11.40 22.69 -8.42
CA ASN A 152 -12.76 22.74 -8.98
C ASN A 152 -13.84 22.31 -7.97
N ALA A 153 -13.50 21.45 -7.01
CA ALA A 153 -14.37 21.09 -5.90
C ALA A 153 -14.37 22.17 -4.81
N GLU A 154 -13.25 22.89 -4.63
CA GLU A 154 -13.16 24.04 -3.72
C GLU A 154 -13.98 25.25 -4.21
N LYS A 155 -14.02 25.51 -5.52
CA LYS A 155 -14.83 26.60 -6.10
C LYS A 155 -16.35 26.38 -6.00
N ALA A 156 -16.78 25.17 -5.69
CA ALA A 156 -18.19 24.83 -5.56
C ALA A 156 -18.66 24.82 -4.09
N LEU A 157 -17.72 24.86 -3.13
CA LEU A 157 -17.94 25.01 -1.68
C LEU A 157 -18.16 26.49 -1.34
#